data_AF-A0A1X7TJ92-F1
#
_entry.id   AF-A0A1X7TJ92-F1
#
_cell.length_a   1.000
_cell.length_b   1.000
_cell.length_c   1.000
_cell.angle_alpha   90.00
_cell.angle_beta   90.00
_cell.angle_gamma   90.00
#
_symmetry.space_group_name_H-M   'P 1'
#
loop_
_entity.id
_entity.type
_entity.pdbx_description
1 polymer ?
#
loop_
_entity_poly.entity_id
_entity_poly.type
_entity_poly.pdbx_seq_one_letter_code
_entity_poly.pdbx_strand_id
1 'polypeptide(L)'
;MKGSPDVNLSQEGVTQGDPLSMFNYAVATVLIRKLNQISDVTQLWYADDSSAIGGLSQLRIWFDLQIEIGPHYGYFPEPRNSSLIIKCSVSVEDTRGFSDVGVNVVTSCRFLGGSDVGRDEFVSSKSEEWEHHVNLLSDIAKDQPQAVYVALTKSLQNEWAFLQRVISHYCHHFQQVENALSSKFIPTLIGHNIAPIDRDLFSLPIRNGGLDAPSYINKTPDTVLKNAEKEKKMKYGCTCEDRHASVTPLCISIDGLMGKEMESFDQHLAESLATKWDRQLSTTLHWDQELPTAEIKRTMLVVAVKKASTKRVSYSKVAEQFVKIANILKQ
;
A
#
# COMPACT_ATOMS: atom_id res chain seq x y z
N MET A 1 -22.85 -16.67 13.64
CA MET A 1 -24.04 -17.53 13.57
C MET A 1 -23.67 -18.82 12.85
N LYS A 2 -23.56 -19.95 13.55
CA LYS A 2 -23.49 -21.29 12.96
C LYS A 2 -24.80 -22.00 13.29
N GLY A 3 -25.51 -22.53 12.29
CA GLY A 3 -26.68 -23.39 12.52
C GLY A 3 -27.97 -23.04 11.76
N SER A 4 -27.92 -22.35 10.61
CA SER A 4 -29.06 -22.40 9.68
C SER A 4 -28.91 -23.61 8.74
N PRO A 5 -29.99 -24.38 8.47
CA PRO A 5 -30.00 -25.46 7.47
C PRO A 5 -30.06 -24.93 6.02
N ASP A 6 -30.13 -23.61 5.82
CA ASP A 6 -30.12 -23.01 4.49
C ASP A 6 -28.71 -23.05 3.90
N VAL A 7 -28.56 -23.76 2.78
CA VAL A 7 -27.36 -23.71 1.96
C VAL A 7 -27.27 -22.29 1.40
N ASN A 8 -26.39 -21.48 1.97
CA ASN A 8 -26.12 -20.14 1.46
C ASN A 8 -25.33 -20.29 0.15
N LEU A 9 -26.04 -20.39 -0.97
CA LEU A 9 -25.44 -20.36 -2.30
C LEU A 9 -24.91 -18.93 -2.50
N SER A 10 -23.59 -18.78 -2.65
CA SER A 10 -22.96 -17.51 -2.98
C SER A 10 -23.34 -17.11 -4.41
N GLN A 11 -24.52 -16.51 -4.58
CA GLN A 11 -25.05 -16.13 -5.88
C GLN A 11 -24.36 -14.88 -6.46
N GLU A 12 -23.81 -14.03 -5.59
CA GLU A 12 -23.09 -12.81 -5.96
C GLU A 12 -21.86 -12.62 -5.05
N GLY A 13 -20.82 -11.96 -5.58
CA GLY A 13 -19.59 -11.65 -4.84
C GLY A 13 -18.47 -12.70 -4.99
N VAL A 14 -17.26 -12.28 -4.64
CA VAL A 14 -16.06 -13.12 -4.60
C VAL A 14 -15.67 -13.41 -3.14
N THR A 15 -15.18 -14.61 -2.86
CA THR A 15 -14.85 -15.02 -1.50
C THR A 15 -13.74 -14.15 -0.93
N GLN A 16 -14.00 -13.45 0.18
CA GLN A 16 -12.97 -12.68 0.87
C GLN A 16 -11.87 -13.60 1.40
N GLY A 17 -10.61 -13.23 1.12
CA GLY A 17 -9.43 -14.03 1.48
C GLY A 17 -9.03 -15.09 0.44
N ASP A 18 -9.78 -15.25 -0.66
CA ASP A 18 -9.32 -16.02 -1.82
C ASP A 18 -8.32 -15.17 -2.64
N PRO A 19 -7.08 -15.68 -2.89
CA PRO A 19 -6.09 -15.01 -3.72
C PRO A 19 -6.57 -14.62 -5.13
N LEU A 20 -7.60 -15.28 -5.69
CA LEU A 20 -8.14 -14.97 -7.02
C LEU A 20 -9.21 -13.87 -7.01
N SER A 21 -9.77 -13.54 -5.84
CA SER A 21 -10.86 -12.55 -5.72
C SER A 21 -10.45 -11.16 -6.19
N MET A 22 -9.22 -10.73 -5.89
CA MET A 22 -8.72 -9.42 -6.33
C MET A 22 -8.49 -9.35 -7.84
N PHE A 23 -8.18 -10.47 -8.49
CA PHE A 23 -8.06 -10.52 -9.95
C PHE A 23 -9.42 -10.42 -10.62
N ASN A 24 -10.43 -11.11 -10.08
CA ASN A 24 -11.80 -11.00 -10.56
C ASN A 24 -12.35 -9.58 -10.37
N TYR A 25 -12.03 -8.96 -9.23
CA TYR A 25 -12.34 -7.56 -8.98
C TYR A 25 -11.70 -6.65 -10.05
N ALA A 26 -10.40 -6.80 -10.31
CA ALA A 26 -9.69 -6.02 -11.33
C ALA A 26 -10.25 -6.20 -12.76
N VAL A 27 -10.83 -7.37 -13.08
CA VAL A 27 -11.53 -7.59 -14.35
C VAL A 27 -12.90 -6.90 -14.36
N ALA A 28 -13.63 -6.91 -13.25
CA ALA A 28 -14.90 -6.19 -13.12
C ALA A 28 -14.73 -4.66 -13.25
N THR A 29 -13.51 -4.16 -13.05
CA THR A 29 -13.10 -2.76 -13.17
C THR A 29 -13.13 -2.19 -14.61
N VAL A 30 -13.74 -2.88 -15.59
CA VAL A 30 -14.05 -2.32 -16.93
C VAL A 30 -14.80 -0.97 -16.83
N LEU A 31 -15.53 -0.73 -15.74
CA LEU A 31 -16.11 0.55 -15.35
C LEU A 31 -15.14 1.74 -15.53
N ILE A 32 -13.88 1.62 -15.08
CA ILE A 32 -12.87 2.70 -15.16
C ILE A 32 -12.69 3.17 -16.60
N ARG A 33 -12.68 2.24 -17.56
CA ARG A 33 -12.47 2.57 -18.98
C ARG A 33 -13.63 3.35 -19.55
N LYS A 34 -14.87 2.96 -19.22
CA LYS A 34 -16.06 3.70 -19.64
C LYS A 34 -16.06 5.11 -19.06
N LEU A 35 -15.68 5.26 -17.79
CA LEU A 35 -15.56 6.58 -17.17
C LEU A 35 -14.48 7.44 -17.86
N ASN A 36 -13.32 6.87 -18.18
CA ASN A 36 -12.23 7.58 -18.87
C ASN A 36 -12.60 8.05 -20.29
N GLN A 37 -13.56 7.39 -20.95
CA GLN A 37 -14.03 7.80 -22.28
C GLN A 37 -15.01 8.98 -22.22
N ILE A 38 -15.68 9.18 -21.09
CA ILE A 38 -16.79 10.13 -20.97
C ILE A 38 -16.39 11.38 -20.20
N SER A 39 -15.57 11.25 -19.16
CA SER A 39 -15.14 12.35 -18.30
C SER A 39 -13.67 12.69 -18.51
N ASP A 40 -13.35 13.99 -18.61
CA ASP A 40 -11.98 14.50 -18.67
C ASP A 40 -11.44 14.74 -17.25
N VAL A 41 -11.33 13.66 -16.48
CA VAL A 41 -10.77 13.66 -15.11
C VAL A 41 -9.67 12.63 -14.98
N THR A 42 -8.65 12.94 -14.19
CA THR A 42 -7.62 11.97 -13.83
C THR A 42 -8.14 11.08 -12.71
N GLN A 43 -8.45 9.83 -13.02
CA GLN A 43 -8.98 8.86 -12.07
C GLN A 43 -7.85 8.15 -11.31
N LEU A 44 -8.13 7.78 -10.06
CA LEU A 44 -7.34 6.90 -9.23
C LEU A 44 -8.26 5.94 -8.48
N TRP A 45 -8.04 4.65 -8.64
CA TRP A 45 -8.81 3.57 -8.03
C TRP A 45 -7.91 2.68 -7.20
N TYR A 46 -8.42 2.17 -6.09
CA TYR A 46 -7.76 1.18 -5.26
C TYR A 46 -8.82 0.22 -4.75
N ALA A 47 -8.90 -0.97 -5.35
CA ALA A 47 -10.05 -1.84 -5.14
C ALA A 47 -11.37 -1.07 -5.35
N ASP A 48 -12.24 -1.02 -4.34
CA ASP A 48 -13.51 -0.29 -4.32
C ASP A 48 -13.37 1.22 -4.03
N ASP A 49 -12.23 1.65 -3.52
CA ASP A 49 -11.96 3.07 -3.31
C ASP A 49 -11.69 3.76 -4.66
N SER A 50 -12.64 4.57 -5.12
CA SER A 50 -12.49 5.38 -6.32
C SER A 50 -12.19 6.83 -5.96
N SER A 51 -11.43 7.51 -6.79
CA SER A 51 -11.09 8.91 -6.62
C SER A 51 -10.77 9.55 -7.96
N ALA A 52 -10.95 10.86 -8.05
CA ALA A 52 -10.65 11.60 -9.27
C ALA A 52 -10.15 13.00 -8.96
N ILE A 53 -9.32 13.52 -9.86
CA ILE A 53 -8.80 14.88 -9.84
C ILE A 53 -9.22 15.56 -11.14
N GLY A 54 -9.83 16.74 -11.02
CA GLY A 54 -10.32 17.51 -12.16
C GLY A 54 -11.07 18.77 -11.73
N GLY A 55 -11.63 19.48 -12.70
CA GLY A 55 -12.52 20.61 -12.42
C GLY A 55 -13.83 20.16 -11.78
N LEU A 56 -14.44 20.99 -10.93
CA LEU A 56 -15.65 20.65 -10.17
C LEU A 56 -16.79 20.12 -11.06
N SER A 57 -17.04 20.75 -12.21
CA SER A 57 -18.08 20.30 -13.14
C SER A 57 -17.78 18.92 -13.76
N GLN A 58 -16.51 18.65 -14.07
CA GLN A 58 -16.09 17.35 -14.61
C GLN A 58 -16.13 16.25 -13.54
N LEU A 59 -15.76 16.58 -12.30
CA LEU A 59 -15.90 15.67 -11.15
C LEU A 59 -17.36 15.32 -10.87
N ARG A 60 -18.28 16.27 -11.05
CA ARG A 60 -19.72 16.03 -10.88
C ARG A 60 -20.22 15.04 -11.93
N ILE A 61 -19.89 15.27 -13.19
CA ILE A 61 -20.23 14.35 -14.29
C ILE A 61 -19.66 12.95 -14.01
N TRP A 62 -18.38 12.88 -13.63
CA TRP A 62 -17.73 11.61 -13.30
C TRP A 62 -18.40 10.86 -12.13
N PHE A 63 -18.84 11.59 -11.10
CA PHE A 63 -19.52 10.99 -9.95
C PHE A 63 -20.93 10.50 -10.29
N ASP A 64 -21.71 11.30 -11.03
CA ASP A 64 -23.05 10.91 -11.47
C ASP A 64 -23.00 9.66 -12.37
N LEU A 65 -22.02 9.60 -13.27
CA LEU A 65 -21.81 8.44 -14.13
C LEU A 65 -21.50 7.18 -13.32
N GLN A 66 -20.76 7.27 -12.22
CA GLN A 66 -20.53 6.12 -11.35
C GLN A 66 -21.81 5.61 -10.70
N ILE A 67 -22.68 6.52 -10.25
CA ILE A 67 -23.97 6.14 -9.67
C ILE A 67 -24.86 5.48 -10.73
N GLU A 68 -24.85 6.00 -11.96
CA GLU A 68 -25.68 5.49 -13.05
C GLU A 68 -25.18 4.14 -13.59
N ILE A 69 -23.90 4.06 -13.97
CA ILE A 69 -23.36 2.91 -14.70
C ILE A 69 -22.67 1.89 -13.79
N GLY A 70 -22.23 2.28 -12.59
CA GLY A 70 -21.55 1.42 -11.62
C GLY A 70 -22.32 0.15 -11.27
N PRO A 71 -23.64 0.20 -11.02
CA PRO A 71 -24.45 -0.98 -10.70
C PRO A 71 -24.38 -2.09 -11.75
N HIS A 72 -24.20 -1.76 -13.03
CA HIS A 72 -24.04 -2.77 -14.10
C HIS A 72 -22.74 -3.57 -13.97
N TYR A 73 -21.77 -3.08 -13.21
CA TYR A 73 -20.49 -3.72 -12.94
C TYR A 73 -20.39 -4.26 -11.51
N GLY A 74 -21.48 -4.22 -10.74
CA GLY A 74 -21.48 -4.59 -9.32
C GLY A 74 -20.78 -3.57 -8.42
N TYR A 75 -20.58 -2.34 -8.89
CA TYR A 75 -20.01 -1.24 -8.12
C TYR A 75 -21.13 -0.29 -7.65
N PHE A 76 -21.26 -0.10 -6.34
CA PHE A 76 -22.34 0.69 -5.75
C PHE A 76 -21.74 1.82 -4.92
N PRO A 77 -21.46 2.99 -5.53
CA PRO A 77 -20.91 4.12 -4.81
C PRO A 77 -21.91 4.64 -3.78
N GLU A 78 -21.44 4.94 -2.57
CA GLU A 78 -22.27 5.48 -1.50
C GLU A 78 -21.96 6.97 -1.28
N PRO A 79 -22.83 7.89 -1.72
CA PRO A 79 -22.53 9.32 -1.70
C PRO A 79 -22.25 9.88 -0.30
N ARG A 80 -22.92 9.35 0.73
CA ARG A 80 -22.77 9.79 2.12
C ARG A 80 -21.41 9.46 2.72
N ASN A 81 -20.78 8.40 2.22
CA ASN A 81 -19.43 7.98 2.61
C ASN A 81 -18.36 8.57 1.69
N SER A 82 -18.77 9.22 0.60
CA SER A 82 -17.87 9.89 -0.34
C SER A 82 -17.54 11.30 0.15
N SER A 83 -16.33 11.77 -0.15
CA SER A 83 -15.88 13.12 0.20
C SER A 83 -15.32 13.87 -1.00
N LEU A 84 -15.76 15.11 -1.18
CA LEU A 84 -15.20 16.05 -2.15
C LEU A 84 -14.14 16.90 -1.45
N ILE A 85 -12.88 16.73 -1.86
CA ILE A 85 -11.77 17.51 -1.30
C ILE A 85 -11.51 18.74 -2.15
N ILE A 86 -11.63 19.92 -1.55
CA ILE A 86 -11.34 21.21 -2.20
C ILE A 86 -10.11 21.89 -1.61
N LYS A 87 -9.33 22.55 -2.47
CA LYS A 87 -8.19 23.38 -2.04
C LYS A 87 -8.69 24.56 -1.20
N CYS A 88 -7.88 25.02 -0.25
CA CYS A 88 -8.19 26.18 0.60
C CYS A 88 -8.47 27.48 -0.19
N SER A 89 -8.05 27.56 -1.45
CA SER A 89 -8.30 28.69 -2.34
C SER A 89 -9.68 28.67 -3.02
N VAL A 90 -10.44 27.58 -2.92
CA VAL A 90 -11.75 27.40 -3.54
C VAL A 90 -12.82 27.61 -2.47
N SER A 91 -13.84 28.41 -2.77
CA SER A 91 -14.92 28.64 -1.81
C SER A 91 -15.86 27.43 -1.75
N VAL A 92 -16.41 27.16 -0.57
CA VAL A 92 -17.50 26.19 -0.38
C VAL A 92 -18.72 26.58 -1.24
N GLU A 93 -18.92 27.87 -1.53
CA GLU A 93 -20.00 28.32 -2.41
C GLU A 93 -19.90 27.79 -3.85
N ASP A 94 -18.67 27.53 -4.33
CA ASP A 94 -18.43 26.97 -5.67
C ASP A 94 -18.78 25.48 -5.74
N THR A 95 -19.01 24.83 -4.59
CA THR A 95 -19.37 23.41 -4.48
C THR A 95 -20.87 23.16 -4.40
N ARG A 96 -21.72 24.19 -4.59
CA ARG A 96 -23.19 24.07 -4.56
C ARG A 96 -23.71 22.95 -5.46
N GLY A 97 -23.05 22.69 -6.59
CA GLY A 97 -23.34 21.59 -7.50
C GLY A 97 -23.04 20.20 -6.94
N PHE A 98 -22.73 20.02 -5.66
CA PHE A 98 -22.63 18.70 -4.99
C PHE A 98 -23.57 18.56 -3.79
N SER A 99 -24.31 19.63 -3.45
CA SER A 99 -25.18 19.67 -2.27
C SER A 99 -26.38 18.72 -2.35
N ASP A 100 -26.84 18.42 -3.56
CA ASP A 100 -27.97 17.52 -3.86
C ASP A 100 -27.61 16.03 -3.74
N VAL A 101 -26.33 15.68 -3.89
CA VAL A 101 -25.87 14.28 -3.91
C VAL A 101 -25.48 13.78 -2.51
N GLY A 102 -25.37 14.67 -1.52
CA GLY A 102 -25.07 14.32 -0.13
C GLY A 102 -23.62 13.91 0.12
N VAL A 103 -22.69 14.37 -0.72
CA VAL A 103 -21.24 14.17 -0.56
C VAL A 103 -20.68 15.13 0.48
N ASN A 104 -19.76 14.66 1.32
CA ASN A 104 -19.13 15.51 2.34
C ASN A 104 -18.09 16.43 1.69
N VAL A 105 -18.25 17.74 1.81
CA VAL A 105 -17.26 18.71 1.31
C VAL A 105 -16.22 18.95 2.39
N VAL A 106 -14.96 18.63 2.09
CA VAL A 106 -13.84 18.78 3.02
C VAL A 106 -12.81 19.74 2.41
N THR A 107 -12.52 20.83 3.10
CA THR A 107 -11.43 21.72 2.72
C THR A 107 -10.11 21.13 3.22
N SER A 108 -9.27 20.66 2.30
CA SER A 108 -7.97 20.07 2.62
C SER A 108 -7.03 20.19 1.44
N CYS A 109 -5.74 20.36 1.71
CA CYS A 109 -4.69 20.26 0.70
C CYS A 109 -4.32 18.81 0.39
N ARG A 110 -4.84 17.84 1.16
CA ARG A 110 -4.33 16.48 1.22
C ARG A 110 -5.39 15.47 0.81
N PHE A 111 -5.06 14.68 -0.21
CA PHE A 111 -5.77 13.46 -0.61
C PHE A 111 -4.81 12.26 -0.46
N LEU A 112 -5.27 11.20 0.22
CA LEU A 112 -4.54 9.92 0.43
C LEU A 112 -3.02 10.04 0.66
N GLY A 113 -2.61 11.00 1.51
CA GLY A 113 -1.20 11.14 1.91
C GLY A 113 -0.30 11.94 0.97
N GLY A 114 -0.79 12.48 -0.15
CA GLY A 114 0.05 13.11 -1.17
C GLY A 114 -0.37 14.53 -1.57
N SER A 115 0.17 15.52 -0.85
CA SER A 115 0.62 16.79 -1.46
C SER A 115 2.02 17.08 -0.92
N ASP A 116 2.91 17.64 -1.74
CA ASP A 116 4.22 18.09 -1.25
C ASP A 116 4.08 19.19 -0.19
N VAL A 117 3.01 19.96 -0.29
CA VAL A 117 2.58 20.93 0.73
C VAL A 117 2.11 20.16 1.98
N GLY A 118 2.82 20.30 3.10
CA GLY A 118 2.45 19.70 4.39
C GLY A 118 2.93 18.26 4.61
N ARG A 119 3.71 17.67 3.70
CA ARG A 119 4.33 16.35 3.91
C ARG A 119 5.32 16.38 5.08
N ASP A 120 6.10 17.44 5.16
CA ASP A 120 7.10 17.69 6.20
C ASP A 120 6.44 17.83 7.59
N GLU A 121 5.42 18.68 7.69
CA GLU A 121 4.61 18.87 8.90
C GLU A 121 3.96 17.55 9.37
N PHE A 122 3.46 16.74 8.43
CA PHE A 122 2.87 15.45 8.77
C PHE A 122 3.90 14.46 9.32
N VAL A 123 5.06 14.34 8.67
CA VAL A 123 6.10 13.43 9.14
C VAL A 123 6.64 13.91 10.48
N SER A 124 6.84 15.22 10.65
CA SER A 124 7.18 15.85 11.93
C SER A 124 6.18 15.49 13.03
N SER A 125 4.88 15.71 12.79
CA SER A 125 3.82 15.40 13.75
C SER A 125 3.79 13.91 14.12
N LYS A 126 3.98 13.00 13.15
CA LYS A 126 4.04 11.56 13.42
C LYS A 126 5.29 11.17 14.22
N SER A 127 6.43 11.76 13.91
CA SER A 127 7.65 11.54 14.68
C SER A 127 7.52 12.03 16.12
N GLU A 128 6.83 13.15 16.36
CA GLU A 128 6.59 13.69 17.72
C GLU A 128 5.69 12.75 18.53
N GLU A 129 4.63 12.23 17.90
CA GLU A 129 3.75 11.23 18.48
C GLU A 129 4.52 9.96 18.88
N TRP A 130 5.38 9.44 18.00
CA TRP A 130 6.20 8.27 18.31
C TRP A 130 7.25 8.53 19.39
N GLU A 131 7.88 9.69 19.40
CA GLU A 131 8.78 10.08 20.48
C GLU A 131 8.04 10.08 21.83
N HIS A 132 6.84 10.66 21.86
CA HIS A 132 5.97 10.64 23.04
C HIS A 132 5.64 9.21 23.48
N HIS A 133 5.24 8.34 22.54
CA HIS A 133 4.95 6.93 22.84
C HIS A 133 6.19 6.17 23.35
N VAL A 134 7.37 6.38 22.77
CA VAL A 134 8.62 5.77 23.25
C VAL A 134 8.93 6.23 24.67
N ASN A 135 8.74 7.52 24.97
CA ASN A 135 8.95 8.06 26.30
C ASN A 135 7.98 7.48 27.34
N LEU A 136 6.70 7.33 27.00
CA LEU A 136 5.69 6.70 27.85
C LEU A 136 6.02 5.22 28.10
N LEU A 137 6.36 4.50 27.03
CA LEU A 137 6.81 3.11 27.13
C LEU A 137 8.05 2.99 28.03
N SER A 138 8.99 3.93 27.95
CA SER A 138 10.17 3.96 28.81
C SER A 138 9.81 4.07 30.29
N ASP A 139 8.77 4.84 30.64
CA ASP A 139 8.33 4.96 32.03
C ASP A 139 7.69 3.67 32.54
N ILE A 140 6.93 2.98 31.70
CA ILE A 140 6.32 1.67 32.00
C ILE A 140 7.36 0.54 32.05
N ALA A 141 8.46 0.67 31.30
CA ALA A 141 9.50 -0.36 31.21
C ALA A 141 10.15 -0.69 32.56
N LYS A 142 10.09 0.23 33.53
CA LYS A 142 10.55 0.03 34.91
C LYS A 142 9.81 -1.11 35.62
N ASP A 143 8.51 -1.23 35.36
CA ASP A 143 7.64 -2.22 36.00
C ASP A 143 7.37 -3.42 35.08
N GLN A 144 7.27 -3.19 33.76
CA GLN A 144 6.84 -4.20 32.77
C GLN A 144 7.74 -4.22 31.52
N PRO A 145 9.04 -4.55 31.66
CA PRO A 145 9.99 -4.48 30.55
C PRO A 145 9.61 -5.40 29.38
N GLN A 146 9.09 -6.60 29.62
CA GLN A 146 8.73 -7.52 28.53
C GLN A 146 7.50 -7.02 27.73
N ALA A 147 6.49 -6.48 28.41
CA ALA A 147 5.29 -5.97 27.75
C ALA A 147 5.61 -4.77 26.85
N VAL A 148 6.44 -3.88 27.37
CA VAL A 148 6.92 -2.71 26.65
C VAL A 148 7.79 -3.08 25.45
N TYR A 149 8.68 -4.08 25.61
CA TYR A 149 9.47 -4.59 24.50
C TYR A 149 8.60 -5.13 23.35
N VAL A 150 7.54 -5.86 23.67
CA VAL A 150 6.57 -6.34 22.67
C VAL A 150 5.82 -5.17 22.03
N ALA A 151 5.37 -4.19 22.81
CA ALA A 151 4.68 -3.01 22.28
C ALA A 151 5.55 -2.24 21.28
N LEU A 152 6.84 -2.06 21.60
CA LEU A 152 7.79 -1.42 20.69
C LEU A 152 7.95 -2.24 19.39
N THR A 153 8.32 -3.51 19.51
CA THR A 153 8.69 -4.36 18.36
C THR A 153 7.51 -4.80 17.49
N LYS A 154 6.30 -4.87 18.05
CA LYS A 154 5.09 -5.34 17.35
C LYS A 154 4.12 -4.23 16.96
N SER A 155 4.24 -3.02 17.52
CA SER A 155 3.38 -1.88 17.17
C SER A 155 4.18 -0.75 16.55
N LEU A 156 4.84 0.08 17.38
CA LEU A 156 5.52 1.30 16.93
C LEU A 156 6.52 1.01 15.81
N GLN A 157 7.21 -0.14 15.91
CA GLN A 157 8.16 -0.53 14.89
C GLN A 157 7.59 -0.73 13.49
N ASN A 158 6.36 -1.24 13.44
CA ASN A 158 5.67 -1.48 12.19
C ASN A 158 5.10 -0.18 11.62
N GLU A 159 4.65 0.74 12.47
CA GLU A 159 4.13 2.05 12.05
C GLU A 159 5.20 2.91 11.40
N TRP A 160 6.36 3.06 12.03
CA TRP A 160 7.45 3.86 11.44
C TRP A 160 8.05 3.18 10.20
N ALA A 161 8.08 1.85 10.15
CA ALA A 161 8.61 1.11 9.01
C ALA A 161 7.66 1.23 7.82
N PHE A 162 6.36 1.22 8.10
CA PHE A 162 5.33 1.54 7.12
C PHE A 162 5.53 2.96 6.59
N LEU A 163 5.69 3.96 7.45
CA LEU A 163 5.86 5.34 6.99
C LEU A 163 7.11 5.53 6.14
N GLN A 164 8.25 4.96 6.52
CA GLN A 164 9.49 5.04 5.71
C GLN A 164 9.38 4.35 4.36
N ARG A 165 8.57 3.28 4.27
CA ARG A 165 8.29 2.61 3.00
C ARG A 165 7.40 3.48 2.13
N VAL A 166 6.49 4.22 2.74
CA VAL A 166 5.53 5.08 2.05
C VAL A 166 6.30 6.32 1.58
N ILE A 167 6.84 7.11 2.49
CA ILE A 167 7.50 8.40 2.22
C ILE A 167 9.03 8.21 2.22
N SER A 168 9.68 8.30 1.06
CA SER A 168 11.14 8.22 0.94
C SER A 168 11.83 9.56 1.26
N HIS A 169 13.08 9.50 1.74
CA HIS A 169 13.96 10.67 2.01
C HIS A 169 13.67 11.54 3.26
N TYR A 170 12.72 11.17 4.12
CA TYR A 170 12.41 11.90 5.37
C TYR A 170 13.02 11.26 6.63
N CYS A 171 14.11 10.50 6.48
CA CYS A 171 14.72 9.75 7.58
C CYS A 171 15.26 10.65 8.72
N HIS A 172 15.56 11.92 8.44
CA HIS A 172 16.02 12.90 9.43
C HIS A 172 14.99 13.20 10.51
N HIS A 173 13.69 13.10 10.20
CA HIS A 173 12.60 13.27 11.17
C HIS A 173 12.57 12.17 12.25
N PHE A 174 13.24 11.04 12.02
CA PHE A 174 13.32 9.94 12.99
C PHE A 174 14.42 10.15 14.02
N GLN A 175 15.19 11.24 13.94
CA GLN A 175 16.27 11.55 14.87
C GLN A 175 15.75 11.66 16.32
N GLN A 176 14.61 12.29 16.52
CA GLN A 176 14.04 12.44 17.87
C GLN A 176 13.57 11.11 18.46
N VAL A 177 13.00 10.23 17.63
CA VAL A 177 12.63 8.87 18.01
C VAL A 177 13.88 8.05 18.37
N GLU A 178 14.94 8.15 17.58
CA GLU A 178 16.22 7.51 17.87
C GLU A 178 16.83 8.02 19.18
N ASN A 179 16.77 9.33 19.42
CA ASN A 179 17.26 9.93 20.65
C ASN A 179 16.48 9.38 21.85
N ALA A 180 15.15 9.29 21.77
CA ALA A 180 14.33 8.71 22.84
C ALA A 180 14.65 7.22 23.08
N LEU A 181 14.87 6.45 22.02
CA LEU A 181 15.28 5.05 22.13
C LEU A 181 16.63 4.91 22.84
N SER A 182 17.64 5.63 22.36
CA SER A 182 19.02 5.52 22.84
C SER A 182 19.22 6.10 24.24
N SER A 183 18.58 7.22 24.54
CA SER A 183 18.80 7.95 25.81
C SER A 183 17.92 7.48 26.95
N LYS A 184 16.70 6.99 26.68
CA LYS A 184 15.72 6.67 27.72
C LYS A 184 15.23 5.23 27.65
N PHE A 185 14.71 4.80 26.51
CA PHE A 185 14.02 3.51 26.41
C PHE A 185 14.93 2.32 26.64
N ILE A 186 15.97 2.15 25.82
CA ILE A 186 16.84 0.97 25.90
C ILE A 186 17.58 0.95 27.25
N PRO A 187 18.12 2.08 27.77
CA PRO A 187 18.75 2.08 29.09
C PRO A 187 17.79 1.65 30.20
N THR A 188 16.53 2.10 30.14
CA THR A 188 15.51 1.72 31.13
C THR A 188 15.12 0.24 30.99
N LEU A 189 15.01 -0.26 29.76
CA LEU A 189 14.67 -1.65 29.48
C LEU A 189 15.73 -2.63 30.01
N ILE A 190 17.02 -2.26 29.90
CA ILE A 190 18.15 -3.09 30.34
C ILE A 190 18.48 -2.84 31.82
N GLY A 191 18.16 -1.67 32.36
CA GLY A 191 18.47 -1.28 33.73
C GLY A 191 19.87 -0.68 33.93
N HIS A 192 20.59 -0.38 32.84
CA HIS A 192 21.93 0.21 32.89
C HIS A 192 22.15 1.23 31.76
N ASN A 193 23.07 2.17 31.97
CA ASN A 193 23.48 3.11 30.93
C ASN A 193 24.21 2.37 29.80
N ILE A 194 23.99 2.85 28.59
CA ILE A 194 24.38 2.20 27.35
C ILE A 194 25.48 3.03 26.69
N ALA A 195 26.59 2.40 26.29
CA ALA A 195 27.60 3.06 25.49
C ALA A 195 27.15 3.14 24.01
N PRO A 196 27.69 4.07 23.20
CA PRO A 196 27.33 4.15 21.78
C PRO A 196 27.51 2.83 21.01
N ILE A 197 28.50 2.02 21.38
CA ILE A 197 28.75 0.71 20.76
C ILE A 197 27.64 -0.32 21.06
N ASP A 198 27.04 -0.25 22.24
CA ASP A 198 25.97 -1.15 22.66
C ASP A 198 24.68 -0.85 21.87
N ARG A 199 24.50 0.40 21.43
CA ARG A 199 23.36 0.79 20.60
C ARG A 199 23.36 0.10 19.23
N ASP A 200 24.55 -0.08 18.64
CA ASP A 200 24.72 -0.84 17.40
C ASP A 200 24.40 -2.32 17.60
N LEU A 201 24.86 -2.89 18.73
CA LEU A 201 24.52 -4.27 19.11
C LEU A 201 23.00 -4.44 19.28
N PHE A 202 22.33 -3.54 19.99
CA PHE A 202 20.89 -3.61 20.22
C PHE A 202 20.04 -3.36 18.97
N SER A 203 20.60 -2.71 17.96
CA SER A 203 19.98 -2.60 16.63
C SER A 203 19.89 -3.94 15.90
N LEU A 204 20.71 -4.93 16.26
CA LEU A 204 20.74 -6.21 15.57
C LEU A 204 19.51 -7.07 15.91
N PRO A 205 19.10 -7.97 15.01
CA PRO A 205 18.06 -8.95 15.30
C PRO A 205 18.43 -9.85 16.48
N ILE A 206 17.42 -10.41 17.15
CA ILE A 206 17.60 -11.32 18.30
C ILE A 206 18.55 -12.48 17.97
N ARG A 207 18.45 -13.06 16.76
CA ARG A 207 19.35 -14.16 16.31
C ARG A 207 20.83 -13.79 16.23
N ASN A 208 21.15 -12.50 16.26
CA ASN A 208 22.51 -11.96 16.25
C ASN A 208 22.89 -11.39 17.63
N GLY A 209 22.13 -11.68 18.69
CA GLY A 209 22.40 -11.21 20.05
C GLY A 209 21.95 -9.78 20.34
N GLY A 210 21.18 -9.14 19.45
CA GLY A 210 20.62 -7.82 19.66
C GLY A 210 19.19 -7.83 20.23
N LEU A 211 18.56 -6.65 20.27
CA LEU A 211 17.20 -6.46 20.77
C LEU A 211 16.17 -6.29 19.66
N ASP A 212 16.56 -6.37 18.38
CA ASP A 212 15.68 -6.05 17.27
C ASP A 212 15.08 -4.63 17.42
N ALA A 213 15.90 -3.70 17.89
CA ALA A 213 15.56 -2.27 18.01
C ALA A 213 16.35 -1.44 16.99
N PRO A 214 16.15 -1.66 15.68
CA PRO A 214 16.98 -1.04 14.66
C PRO A 214 16.84 0.48 14.66
N SER A 215 17.93 1.19 14.35
CA SER A 215 17.83 2.61 14.02
C SER A 215 17.20 2.81 12.64
N TYR A 216 16.46 3.91 12.49
CA TYR A 216 15.73 4.25 11.28
C TYR A 216 16.28 5.51 10.57
N ILE A 217 17.30 6.17 11.13
CA ILE A 217 17.88 7.40 10.56
C ILE A 217 18.61 7.14 9.23
N ASN A 218 19.31 6.01 9.11
CA ASN A 218 20.21 5.73 7.97
C ASN A 218 19.64 4.71 6.97
N LYS A 219 18.33 4.43 7.03
CA LYS A 219 17.71 3.47 6.11
C LYS A 219 17.40 4.13 4.78
N THR A 220 18.06 3.65 3.72
CA THR A 220 17.70 4.02 2.36
C THR A 220 16.39 3.35 1.95
N PRO A 221 15.59 3.97 1.06
CA PRO A 221 14.36 3.36 0.54
C PRO A 221 14.58 1.94 -0.02
N ASP A 222 15.69 1.72 -0.73
CA ASP A 222 16.07 0.41 -1.26
C ASP A 222 16.25 -0.65 -0.16
N THR A 223 16.86 -0.25 0.96
CA THR A 223 17.06 -1.13 2.11
C THR A 223 15.73 -1.49 2.76
N VAL A 224 14.82 -0.52 2.87
CA VAL A 224 13.46 -0.74 3.40
C VAL A 224 12.69 -1.71 2.50
N LEU A 225 12.68 -1.49 1.18
CA LEU A 225 12.00 -2.36 0.22
C LEU A 225 12.57 -3.78 0.21
N LYS A 226 13.91 -3.91 0.24
CA LYS A 226 14.60 -5.22 0.31
C LYS A 226 14.26 -5.99 1.59
N ASN A 227 14.21 -5.30 2.73
CA ASN A 227 13.83 -5.94 4.00
C ASN A 227 12.38 -6.42 3.95
N ALA A 228 11.47 -5.62 3.39
CA ALA A 228 10.07 -6.02 3.21
C ALA A 228 9.93 -7.24 2.30
N GLU A 229 10.65 -7.32 1.18
CA GLU A 229 10.68 -8.51 0.33
C GLU A 229 11.14 -9.75 1.11
N LYS A 230 12.20 -9.60 1.92
CA LYS A 230 12.74 -10.68 2.74
C LYS A 230 11.75 -11.14 3.81
N GLU A 231 11.11 -10.23 4.53
CA GLU A 231 10.11 -10.55 5.54
C GLU A 231 8.94 -11.34 4.96
N LYS A 232 8.48 -10.97 3.76
CA LYS A 232 7.43 -11.71 3.05
C LYS A 232 7.87 -13.12 2.66
N LYS A 233 9.09 -13.27 2.13
CA LYS A 233 9.67 -14.59 1.83
C LYS A 233 9.78 -15.44 3.09
N MET A 234 10.22 -14.86 4.21
CA MET A 234 10.29 -15.56 5.50
C MET A 234 8.90 -15.98 5.99
N LYS A 235 7.90 -15.12 5.85
CA LYS A 235 6.54 -15.37 6.33
C LYS A 235 5.80 -16.43 5.52
N TYR A 236 5.92 -16.39 4.19
CA TYR A 236 5.11 -17.22 3.29
C TYR A 236 5.89 -18.35 2.61
N GLY A 237 7.22 -18.35 2.68
CA GLY A 237 8.10 -19.27 1.96
C GLY A 237 7.80 -20.73 2.26
N CYS A 238 7.86 -21.12 3.54
CA CYS A 238 7.62 -22.50 3.97
C CYS A 238 6.22 -23.00 3.56
N THR A 239 5.17 -22.20 3.81
CA THR A 239 3.80 -22.55 3.41
C THR A 239 3.62 -22.68 1.89
N CYS A 240 4.39 -21.93 1.11
CA CYS A 240 4.37 -22.07 -0.34
C CYS A 240 5.13 -23.31 -0.77
N GLU A 241 6.31 -23.58 -0.21
CA GLU A 241 7.09 -24.80 -0.49
C GLU A 241 6.29 -26.07 -0.20
N ASP A 242 5.54 -26.10 0.91
CA ASP A 242 4.61 -27.21 1.26
C ASP A 242 3.54 -27.44 0.19
N ARG A 243 3.13 -26.38 -0.51
CA ARG A 243 2.18 -26.42 -1.63
C ARG A 243 2.86 -26.64 -2.97
N HIS A 244 4.14 -27.03 -2.94
CA HIS A 244 5.04 -27.03 -4.07
C HIS A 244 4.98 -25.70 -4.80
N ALA A 245 5.22 -24.58 -4.14
CA ALA A 245 5.10 -23.28 -4.74
C ALA A 245 6.19 -22.29 -4.34
N SER A 246 6.50 -21.36 -5.25
CA SER A 246 7.44 -20.26 -5.01
C SER A 246 6.70 -18.98 -4.65
N VAL A 247 7.31 -18.14 -3.80
CA VAL A 247 6.85 -16.79 -3.43
C VAL A 247 7.66 -15.74 -4.16
N THR A 248 6.99 -14.86 -4.90
CA THR A 248 7.58 -13.61 -5.42
C THR A 248 6.93 -12.43 -4.70
N PRO A 249 7.65 -11.74 -3.80
CA PRO A 249 7.10 -10.61 -3.06
C PRO A 249 7.09 -9.34 -3.92
N LEU A 250 5.91 -8.81 -4.25
CA LEU A 250 5.79 -7.52 -4.94
C LEU A 250 5.76 -6.38 -3.91
N CYS A 251 6.75 -5.47 -3.96
CA CYS A 251 6.93 -4.32 -3.07
C CYS A 251 7.02 -3.02 -3.88
N ILE A 252 6.24 -2.00 -3.52
CA ILE A 252 6.35 -0.63 -4.07
C ILE A 252 6.12 0.42 -2.95
N SER A 253 6.74 1.61 -3.06
CA SER A 253 6.43 2.79 -2.23
C SER A 253 5.30 3.64 -2.83
N ILE A 254 4.75 4.60 -2.08
CA ILE A 254 3.78 5.56 -2.66
C ILE A 254 4.44 6.50 -3.66
N ASP A 255 5.73 6.80 -3.48
CA ASP A 255 6.54 7.60 -4.39
C ASP A 255 6.95 6.78 -5.65
N GLY A 256 6.46 5.55 -5.80
CA GLY A 256 6.66 4.71 -6.98
C GLY A 256 7.97 3.92 -7.01
N LEU A 257 8.74 3.90 -5.92
CA LEU A 257 9.97 3.11 -5.82
C LEU A 257 9.62 1.63 -5.73
N MET A 258 10.20 0.82 -6.61
CA MET A 258 9.93 -0.61 -6.70
C MET A 258 11.04 -1.43 -6.04
N GLY A 259 10.67 -2.51 -5.35
CA GLY A 259 11.62 -3.53 -4.94
C GLY A 259 12.12 -4.34 -6.14
N LYS A 260 13.27 -5.03 -6.02
CA LYS A 260 13.90 -5.75 -7.13
C LYS A 260 12.99 -6.81 -7.76
N GLU A 261 12.22 -7.53 -6.93
CA GLU A 261 11.29 -8.56 -7.42
C GLU A 261 10.13 -7.91 -8.19
N MET A 262 9.72 -6.71 -7.77
CA MET A 262 8.69 -5.91 -8.42
C MET A 262 9.18 -5.33 -9.75
N GLU A 263 10.39 -4.77 -9.80
CA GLU A 263 11.02 -4.28 -11.04
C GLU A 263 11.13 -5.40 -12.08
N SER A 264 11.60 -6.58 -11.65
CA SER A 264 11.71 -7.73 -12.55
C SER A 264 10.33 -8.17 -13.04
N PHE A 265 9.34 -8.23 -12.16
CA PHE A 265 7.97 -8.54 -12.55
C PHE A 265 7.41 -7.54 -13.56
N ASP A 266 7.60 -6.24 -13.32
CA ASP A 266 7.11 -5.18 -14.20
C ASP A 266 7.72 -5.25 -15.60
N GLN A 267 9.03 -5.48 -15.68
CA GLN A 267 9.71 -5.64 -16.95
C GLN A 267 9.18 -6.84 -17.76
N HIS A 268 8.98 -7.99 -17.10
CA HIS A 268 8.44 -9.18 -17.78
C HIS A 268 6.98 -8.99 -18.22
N LEU A 269 6.19 -8.23 -17.43
CA LEU A 269 4.82 -7.89 -17.78
C LEU A 269 4.80 -7.02 -19.04
N ALA A 270 5.61 -5.96 -19.07
CA ALA A 270 5.72 -5.06 -20.21
C ALA A 270 6.19 -5.78 -21.48
N GLU A 271 7.19 -6.67 -21.39
CA GLU A 271 7.66 -7.48 -22.51
C GLU A 271 6.57 -8.41 -23.06
N SER A 272 5.79 -9.02 -22.16
CA SER A 272 4.69 -9.90 -22.55
C SER A 272 3.55 -9.14 -23.23
N LEU A 273 3.23 -7.95 -22.73
CA LEU A 273 2.22 -7.07 -23.32
C LEU A 273 2.67 -6.50 -24.67
N ALA A 274 3.93 -6.08 -24.78
CA ALA A 274 4.51 -5.55 -26.02
C ALA A 274 4.46 -6.60 -27.13
N THR A 275 4.87 -7.83 -26.81
CA THR A 275 4.82 -8.97 -27.75
C THR A 275 3.39 -9.27 -28.19
N LYS A 276 2.42 -9.24 -27.26
CA LYS A 276 1.03 -9.59 -27.59
C LYS A 276 0.28 -8.48 -28.32
N TRP A 277 0.62 -7.23 -28.08
CA TRP A 277 -0.01 -6.09 -28.73
C TRP A 277 0.70 -5.61 -29.98
N ASP A 278 1.82 -6.25 -30.35
CA ASP A 278 2.67 -5.87 -31.48
C ASP A 278 3.04 -4.37 -31.39
N ARG A 279 3.52 -3.97 -30.21
CA ARG A 279 3.92 -2.58 -29.90
C ARG A 279 5.37 -2.54 -29.46
N GLN A 280 6.02 -1.39 -29.65
CA GLN A 280 7.34 -1.16 -29.08
C GLN A 280 7.30 -1.25 -27.55
N LEU A 281 8.33 -1.87 -26.97
CA LEU A 281 8.47 -2.03 -25.52
C LEU A 281 8.49 -0.67 -24.80
N SER A 282 9.13 0.35 -25.38
CA SER A 282 9.14 1.72 -24.84
C SER A 282 7.74 2.32 -24.70
N THR A 283 6.88 2.08 -25.70
CA THR A 283 5.48 2.54 -25.68
C THR A 283 4.66 1.76 -24.67
N THR A 284 4.96 0.47 -24.50
CA THR A 284 4.24 -0.42 -23.57
C THR A 284 4.66 -0.18 -22.12
N LEU A 285 5.93 0.08 -21.84
CA LEU A 285 6.43 0.48 -20.53
C LEU A 285 5.80 1.81 -20.07
N HIS A 286 5.68 2.77 -20.99
CA HIS A 286 4.95 4.01 -20.72
C HIS A 286 3.47 3.72 -20.44
N TRP A 287 2.83 2.84 -21.23
CA TRP A 287 1.45 2.41 -21.03
C TRP A 287 1.23 1.63 -19.71
N ASP A 288 2.21 0.84 -19.25
CA ASP A 288 2.18 0.11 -17.97
C ASP A 288 2.43 1.01 -16.75
N GLN A 289 2.99 2.20 -16.97
CA GLN A 289 3.05 3.28 -15.98
C GLN A 289 1.72 4.06 -15.93
N GLU A 290 0.98 4.14 -17.04
CA GLU A 290 -0.30 4.87 -17.16
C GLU A 290 -1.56 4.01 -16.89
N LEU A 291 -1.49 2.69 -17.02
CA LEU A 291 -2.61 1.79 -16.71
C LEU A 291 -2.96 1.82 -15.21
N PRO A 292 -4.20 1.41 -14.84
CA PRO A 292 -4.57 0.87 -13.52
C PRO A 292 -3.63 -0.24 -13.02
N THR A 293 -2.67 -0.70 -13.81
CA THR A 293 -1.55 -1.50 -13.33
C THR A 293 -0.79 -0.72 -12.26
N ALA A 294 -0.66 0.61 -12.29
CA ALA A 294 -0.16 1.39 -11.14
C ALA A 294 -0.99 1.15 -9.86
N GLU A 295 -2.28 0.85 -9.99
CA GLU A 295 -3.22 0.57 -8.90
C GLU A 295 -3.16 -0.89 -8.45
N ILE A 296 -2.96 -1.84 -9.38
CA ILE A 296 -2.63 -3.24 -9.07
C ILE A 296 -1.21 -3.36 -8.48
N LYS A 297 -0.29 -2.47 -8.86
CA LYS A 297 1.06 -2.31 -8.30
C LYS A 297 0.99 -1.68 -6.90
N ARG A 298 0.11 -0.69 -6.69
CA ARG A 298 -0.19 -0.07 -5.38
C ARG A 298 -0.96 -0.99 -4.46
N THR A 299 -1.70 -1.97 -4.99
CA THR A 299 -2.32 -3.06 -4.22
C THR A 299 -1.22 -3.71 -3.43
N MET A 300 -1.26 -3.50 -2.12
CA MET A 300 -0.36 -4.13 -1.18
C MET A 300 -0.17 -5.60 -1.55
N LEU A 301 1.10 -5.99 -1.76
CA LEU A 301 1.56 -7.29 -1.29
C LEU A 301 0.98 -8.51 -2.04
N VAL A 302 0.98 -8.51 -3.37
CA VAL A 302 0.72 -9.76 -4.09
C VAL A 302 1.86 -10.74 -3.81
N VAL A 303 1.54 -11.78 -3.04
CA VAL A 303 2.31 -13.02 -2.99
C VAL A 303 1.88 -13.81 -4.21
N ALA A 304 2.67 -13.77 -5.29
CA ALA A 304 2.45 -14.71 -6.37
C ALA A 304 2.85 -16.11 -5.87
N VAL A 305 1.87 -16.97 -5.59
CA VAL A 305 2.07 -18.37 -5.21
C VAL A 305 1.99 -19.22 -6.47
N LYS A 306 3.10 -19.85 -6.87
CA LYS A 306 3.15 -20.64 -8.12
C LYS A 306 3.34 -22.13 -7.87
N LYS A 307 2.37 -22.98 -8.24
CA LYS A 307 2.55 -24.45 -8.21
C LYS A 307 3.69 -24.90 -9.15
N ALA A 308 4.78 -25.39 -8.57
CA ALA A 308 6.02 -25.87 -9.15
C ALA A 308 5.81 -27.24 -9.80
N SER A 309 5.61 -27.25 -11.12
CA SER A 309 5.88 -28.42 -11.94
C SER A 309 7.33 -28.39 -12.41
N THR A 310 8.21 -29.12 -11.70
CA THR A 310 9.50 -29.78 -12.08
C THR A 310 10.43 -29.25 -13.20
N LYS A 311 10.30 -28.02 -13.69
CA LYS A 311 11.34 -27.34 -14.49
C LYS A 311 11.37 -25.87 -14.10
N ARG A 312 12.57 -25.30 -13.92
CA ARG A 312 12.78 -23.84 -13.82
C ARG A 312 12.04 -23.17 -14.97
N VAL A 313 10.90 -22.52 -14.71
CA VAL A 313 10.10 -21.79 -15.70
C VAL A 313 9.45 -20.63 -14.95
N SER A 314 9.96 -19.41 -15.12
CA SER A 314 9.50 -18.28 -15.95
C SER A 314 8.34 -17.45 -15.37
N TYR A 315 8.60 -16.15 -15.21
CA TYR A 315 7.67 -15.04 -14.94
C TYR A 315 6.45 -15.03 -15.90
N SER A 316 6.55 -15.76 -17.02
CA SER A 316 5.57 -15.80 -18.11
C SER A 316 4.14 -16.18 -17.69
N LYS A 317 3.89 -17.07 -16.72
CA LYS A 317 2.52 -17.55 -16.44
C LYS A 317 1.64 -16.53 -15.69
N VAL A 318 2.22 -15.74 -14.79
CA VAL A 318 1.50 -14.66 -14.10
C VAL A 318 1.32 -13.50 -15.08
N ALA A 319 2.38 -13.14 -15.81
CA ALA A 319 2.30 -12.19 -16.90
C ALA A 319 1.22 -12.59 -17.92
N GLU A 320 1.13 -13.87 -18.34
CA GLU A 320 0.10 -14.38 -19.23
C GLU A 320 -1.33 -14.20 -18.69
N GLN A 321 -1.56 -14.34 -17.38
CA GLN A 321 -2.86 -14.07 -16.76
C GLN A 321 -3.18 -12.56 -16.79
N PHE A 322 -2.23 -11.71 -16.41
CA PHE A 322 -2.36 -10.25 -16.53
C PHE A 322 -2.58 -9.80 -17.97
N VAL A 323 -1.88 -10.41 -18.91
CA VAL A 323 -1.96 -10.17 -20.34
C VAL A 323 -3.28 -10.66 -20.93
N LYS A 324 -3.95 -11.66 -20.32
CA LYS A 324 -5.34 -12.03 -20.65
C LYS A 324 -6.32 -10.98 -20.11
N ILE A 325 -6.13 -10.51 -18.88
CA ILE A 325 -6.95 -9.44 -18.27
C ILE A 325 -6.82 -8.13 -19.07
N ALA A 326 -5.60 -7.72 -19.38
CA ALA A 326 -5.30 -6.52 -20.18
C ALA A 326 -5.90 -6.59 -21.60
N ASN A 327 -6.08 -7.79 -22.14
CA ASN A 327 -6.78 -8.01 -23.41
C ASN A 327 -8.30 -7.92 -23.29
N ILE A 328 -8.89 -8.43 -22.20
CA ILE A 328 -10.32 -8.26 -21.91
C ILE A 328 -10.63 -6.77 -21.75
N LEU A 329 -9.73 -6.03 -21.10
CA LEU A 329 -9.81 -4.58 -20.99
C LEU A 329 -9.66 -3.87 -22.35
N LYS A 330 -9.04 -4.45 -23.38
CA LYS A 330 -8.79 -3.79 -24.68
C LYS A 330 -10.01 -3.78 -25.61
N GLN A 331 -11.02 -4.63 -25.40
CA GLN A 331 -12.28 -4.65 -26.17
C GLN A 331 -13.30 -3.68 -25.59
#